data_AF-A0A970AI00-F1
#
_entry.id   AF-A0A970AI00-F1
#
_cell.length_a   1.000
_cell.length_b   1.000
_cell.length_c   1.000
_cell.angle_alpha   90.00
_cell.angle_beta   90.00
_cell.angle_gamma   90.00
#
_symmetry.space_group_name_H-M   'P 1'
#
loop_
_entity.id
_entity.type
_entity.pdbx_description
1 polymer ?
#
loop_
_entity_poly.entity_id
_entity_poly.type
_entity_poly.pdbx_seq_one_letter_code
_entity_poly.pdbx_strand_id
1 'polypeptide(L)'
;EVINPEFAQADLVIVVGACDVINPAAQTVEGTPLTGMPILKVSDAKSVIVCNRDEKPGYSGVDNILYQMEKVITIWGDASETVPRLTAMLNQLSR
;
A
#
# COMPACT_ATOMS: atom_id res chain seq x y z
N GLU A 1 7.17 -13.54 -7.80
CA GLU A 1 8.24 -13.81 -6.80
C GLU A 1 9.49 -12.96 -6.99
N VAL A 2 9.87 -12.59 -8.22
CA VAL A 2 11.14 -11.89 -8.50
C VAL A 2 11.25 -10.49 -7.86
N ILE A 3 10.13 -9.75 -7.74
CA ILE A 3 10.19 -8.33 -7.32
C ILE A 3 10.26 -8.10 -5.80
N ASN A 4 9.83 -9.07 -4.98
CA ASN A 4 9.73 -8.86 -3.52
C ASN A 4 11.08 -8.49 -2.85
N PRO A 5 12.22 -9.13 -3.19
CA PRO A 5 13.52 -8.74 -2.66
C PRO A 5 13.95 -7.31 -3.03
N GLU A 6 13.41 -6.74 -4.11
CA GLU A 6 13.77 -5.40 -4.58
C GLU A 6 13.07 -4.28 -3.79
N PHE A 7 11.94 -4.56 -3.11
CA PHE A 7 11.24 -3.55 -2.33
C PHE A 7 12.11 -2.95 -1.22
N ALA A 8 12.99 -3.73 -0.60
CA ALA A 8 13.92 -3.23 0.42
C ALA A 8 14.90 -2.17 -0.12
N GLN A 9 15.10 -2.11 -1.44
CA GLN A 9 15.97 -1.12 -2.10
C GLN A 9 15.17 0.09 -2.61
N ALA A 10 13.84 0.00 -2.67
CA ALA A 10 12.99 1.09 -3.15
C ALA A 10 12.90 2.21 -2.11
N ASP A 11 13.23 3.43 -2.53
CA ASP A 11 13.02 4.63 -1.71
C ASP A 11 11.53 4.92 -1.51
N LEU A 12 10.71 4.66 -2.53
CA LEU A 12 9.28 4.91 -2.51
C LEU A 12 8.53 3.84 -3.30
N VAL A 13 7.43 3.36 -2.73
CA VAL A 13 6.40 2.57 -3.44
C VAL A 13 5.09 3.34 -3.43
N ILE A 14 4.43 3.42 -4.58
CA ILE A 14 3.07 4.00 -4.69
C ILE A 14 2.10 2.87 -5.00
N VAL A 15 1.17 2.64 -4.07
CA VAL A 15 0.09 1.66 -4.17
C VAL A 15 -1.16 2.36 -4.66
N VAL A 16 -1.81 1.82 -5.70
CA VAL A 16 -3.03 2.39 -6.27
C VAL A 16 -4.11 1.32 -6.33
N GLY A 17 -5.19 1.50 -5.57
CA GLY A 17 -6.37 0.62 -5.60
C GLY A 17 -6.12 -0.82 -5.11
N ALA A 18 -5.04 -1.09 -4.39
CA ALA A 18 -4.73 -2.42 -3.88
C ALA A 18 -4.86 -2.48 -2.35
N CYS A 19 -5.47 -3.55 -1.85
CA CYS A 19 -5.70 -3.78 -0.42
C CYS A 19 -5.18 -5.17 0.01
N ASP A 20 -5.89 -6.25 -0.31
CA ASP A 20 -5.55 -7.58 0.19
C ASP A 20 -4.17 -8.08 -0.27
N VAL A 21 -3.81 -7.81 -1.54
CA VAL A 21 -2.54 -8.25 -2.15
C VAL A 21 -1.29 -7.57 -1.59
N ILE A 22 -1.45 -6.56 -0.75
CA ILE A 22 -0.38 -5.82 -0.07
C ILE A 22 -0.54 -5.86 1.46
N ASN A 23 -1.51 -6.63 1.99
CA ASN A 23 -1.81 -6.67 3.42
C ASN A 23 -0.83 -7.59 4.19
N PRO A 24 0.03 -7.06 5.07
CA PRO A 24 1.00 -7.86 5.82
C PRO A 24 0.35 -8.91 6.73
N ALA A 25 -0.94 -8.76 7.06
CA ALA A 25 -1.69 -9.74 7.86
C ALA A 25 -1.64 -11.16 7.27
N ALA A 26 -1.47 -11.30 5.94
CA ALA A 26 -1.29 -12.59 5.30
C ALA A 26 -0.11 -13.42 5.84
N GLN A 27 0.92 -12.75 6.40
CA GLN A 27 2.13 -13.39 6.95
C GLN A 27 2.18 -13.33 8.48
N THR A 28 1.51 -12.37 9.11
CA THR A 28 1.65 -12.08 10.54
C THR A 28 0.44 -12.46 11.39
N VAL A 29 -0.72 -12.75 10.78
CA VAL A 29 -1.97 -13.04 11.50
C VAL A 29 -2.52 -14.38 11.04
N GLU A 30 -2.53 -15.36 11.95
CA GLU A 30 -3.12 -16.67 11.70
C GLU A 30 -4.66 -16.64 11.83
N GLY A 31 -5.32 -17.62 11.21
CA GLY A 31 -6.78 -17.81 11.34
C GLY A 31 -7.62 -16.82 10.53
N THR A 32 -7.00 -16.00 9.68
CA THR A 32 -7.70 -15.09 8.76
C THR A 32 -7.80 -15.70 7.36
N PRO A 33 -8.76 -15.27 6.51
CA PRO A 33 -8.82 -15.65 5.10
C PRO A 33 -7.56 -15.30 4.28
N LEU A 34 -6.71 -14.40 4.77
CA LEU A 34 -5.46 -14.00 4.13
C LEU A 34 -4.25 -14.88 4.50
N THR A 35 -4.37 -15.70 5.55
CA THR A 35 -3.23 -16.45 6.09
C THR A 35 -2.56 -17.31 5.02
N GLY A 36 -1.26 -17.08 4.80
CA GLY A 36 -0.46 -17.81 3.79
C GLY A 36 -0.65 -17.34 2.35
N MET A 37 -1.48 -16.33 2.10
CA MET A 37 -1.64 -15.75 0.77
C MET A 37 -0.33 -15.09 0.31
N PRO A 38 0.16 -15.37 -0.91
CA PRO A 38 1.27 -14.61 -1.48
C PRO A 38 0.88 -13.14 -1.66
N ILE A 39 1.68 -12.24 -1.09
CA ILE A 39 1.49 -10.78 -1.18
C ILE A 39 2.74 -10.09 -1.76
N LEU A 40 2.54 -8.87 -2.24
CA LEU A 40 3.64 -7.93 -2.50
C LEU A 40 4.08 -7.31 -1.17
N LYS A 41 5.35 -7.48 -0.81
CA LYS A 41 5.93 -6.98 0.45
C LYS A 41 6.28 -5.49 0.35
N VAL A 42 5.31 -4.67 -0.01
CA VAL A 42 5.50 -3.21 -0.18
C VAL A 42 5.92 -2.53 1.13
N SER A 43 5.58 -3.15 2.28
CA SER A 43 6.05 -2.76 3.60
C SER A 43 7.56 -2.84 3.77
N ASP A 44 8.31 -3.47 2.85
CA ASP A 44 9.78 -3.55 2.97
C ASP A 44 10.45 -2.27 2.43
N ALA A 45 9.74 -1.45 1.65
CA ALA A 45 10.26 -0.18 1.13
C ALA A 45 10.52 0.86 2.23
N LYS A 46 11.37 1.86 1.93
CA LYS A 46 11.68 2.95 2.86
C LYS A 46 10.45 3.83 3.15
N SER A 47 9.62 4.08 2.15
CA SER A 47 8.37 4.81 2.28
C SER A 47 7.31 4.26 1.32
N VAL A 48 6.04 4.35 1.72
CA VAL A 48 4.92 3.88 0.90
C VAL A 48 3.84 4.96 0.87
N ILE A 49 3.31 5.24 -0.32
CA ILE A 49 2.10 6.05 -0.50
C ILE A 49 0.98 5.13 -0.95
N VAL A 50 -0.18 5.21 -0.30
CA VAL A 50 -1.37 4.44 -0.67
C VAL A 50 -2.45 5.39 -1.17
N CYS A 51 -2.85 5.24 -2.43
CA CYS A 51 -3.95 5.94 -3.06
C CYS A 51 -5.15 4.99 -3.19
N ASN A 52 -5.96 4.93 -2.13
CA ASN A 52 -7.16 4.09 -2.05
C ASN A 52 -8.38 4.94 -1.68
N ARG A 53 -9.59 4.39 -1.84
CA ARG A 53 -10.82 5.13 -1.58
C ARG A 53 -11.03 5.47 -0.10
N ASP A 54 -10.82 4.48 0.77
CA ASP A 54 -10.94 4.57 2.22
C ASP A 54 -10.05 3.50 2.88
N GLU A 55 -10.09 3.44 4.21
CA GLU A 55 -9.32 2.47 5.02
C GLU A 55 -9.99 1.09 5.13
N LYS A 56 -11.16 0.89 4.51
CA LYS A 56 -11.96 -0.31 4.74
C LYS A 56 -11.28 -1.57 4.17
N PRO A 57 -11.62 -2.75 4.73
CA PRO A 57 -11.17 -4.02 4.19
C PRO A 57 -11.45 -4.21 2.70
N GLY A 58 -10.59 -5.00 2.06
CA GLY A 58 -10.79 -5.49 0.71
C GLY A 58 -11.80 -6.64 0.63
N TYR A 59 -11.58 -7.52 -0.34
CA TYR A 59 -12.43 -8.69 -0.55
C TYR A 59 -12.38 -9.66 0.64
N SER A 60 -11.21 -9.78 1.27
CA SER A 60 -10.99 -10.69 2.40
C SER A 60 -11.79 -10.33 3.67
N GLY A 61 -12.24 -9.07 3.80
CA GLY A 61 -12.86 -8.56 5.01
C GLY A 61 -11.90 -8.33 6.18
N VAL A 62 -10.58 -8.45 5.96
CA VAL A 62 -9.56 -8.21 6.98
C VAL A 62 -9.01 -6.78 6.86
N ASP A 63 -8.95 -6.06 7.98
CA ASP A 63 -8.34 -4.73 8.05
C ASP A 63 -6.88 -4.78 7.59
N ASN A 64 -6.46 -3.75 6.84
CA ASN A 64 -5.10 -3.70 6.32
C ASN A 64 -4.15 -2.99 7.28
N ILE A 65 -3.39 -3.78 8.03
CA ILE A 65 -2.43 -3.28 9.02
C ILE A 65 -1.29 -2.45 8.41
N LEU A 66 -1.09 -2.50 7.08
CA LEU A 66 -0.14 -1.61 6.39
C LEU A 66 -0.47 -0.14 6.64
N TYR A 67 -1.75 0.23 6.63
CA TYR A 67 -2.18 1.64 6.68
C TYR A 67 -1.81 2.35 7.98
N GLN A 68 -1.46 1.59 9.03
CA GLN A 68 -1.10 2.11 10.35
C GLN A 68 0.42 2.21 10.56
N MET A 69 1.24 1.76 9.60
CA MET A 69 2.69 1.83 9.73
C MET A 69 3.20 3.27 9.55
N GLU A 70 4.14 3.69 10.40
CA GLU A 70 4.67 5.07 10.43
C GLU A 70 5.17 5.58 9.06
N LYS A 71 5.77 4.69 8.26
CA LYS A 71 6.31 5.00 6.93
C LYS A 71 5.29 5.00 5.79
N VAL A 72 4.01 4.85 6.10
CA VAL A 72 2.92 4.76 5.14
C VAL A 72 2.11 6.04 5.18
N ILE A 73 1.98 6.69 4.02
CA ILE A 73 1.16 7.87 3.82
C ILE A 73 -0.07 7.48 3.02
N THR A 74 -1.26 7.67 3.59
CA THR A 74 -2.52 7.35 2.93
C THR A 74 -3.15 8.59 2.33
N ILE A 75 -3.55 8.51 1.06
CA ILE A 75 -4.29 9.54 0.34
C ILE A 75 -5.65 8.94 -0.03
N TRP A 76 -6.65 9.25 0.80
CA TRP A 76 -8.01 8.73 0.60
C TRP A 76 -8.76 9.48 -0.50
N GLY A 77 -9.47 8.74 -1.35
CA GLY A 77 -10.31 9.27 -2.41
C GLY A 77 -10.29 8.39 -3.67
N ASP A 78 -11.04 8.79 -4.70
CA ASP A 78 -10.99 8.08 -5.98
C ASP A 78 -9.57 8.14 -6.57
N ALA A 79 -9.04 7.02 -7.05
CA ALA A 79 -7.69 6.96 -7.63
C ALA A 79 -7.55 7.90 -8.84
N SER A 80 -8.62 8.08 -9.63
CA SER A 80 -8.66 9.00 -10.77
C SER A 80 -8.55 10.47 -10.37
N GLU A 81 -8.80 10.81 -9.10
CA GLU A 81 -8.65 12.16 -8.55
C GLU A 81 -7.34 12.31 -7.75
N THR A 82 -7.02 11.31 -6.92
CA THR A 82 -5.89 11.36 -5.98
C THR A 82 -4.54 11.25 -6.69
N VAL A 83 -4.42 10.43 -7.73
CA VAL A 83 -3.15 10.27 -8.48
C VAL A 83 -2.79 11.54 -9.27
N PRO A 84 -3.70 12.17 -10.03
CA PRO A 84 -3.42 13.47 -10.65
C PRO A 84 -3.09 14.56 -9.63
N ARG A 85 -3.78 14.57 -8.48
CA ARG A 85 -3.49 15.52 -7.39
C ARG A 85 -2.08 15.34 -6.84
N LEU A 86 -1.66 14.10 -6.57
CA LEU A 86 -0.29 13.79 -6.14
C LEU A 86 0.73 14.29 -7.17
N THR A 87 0.49 14.01 -8.44
CA THR A 87 1.34 14.46 -9.55
C THR A 87 1.45 15.99 -9.59
N ALA A 88 0.33 16.70 -9.42
CA ALA A 88 0.31 18.17 -9.37
C ALA A 88 1.10 18.73 -8.19
N MET A 89 0.99 18.13 -7.00
CA MET A 89 1.74 18.53 -5.81
C MET A 89 3.25 18.35 -6.02
N LEU A 90 3.69 17.23 -6.60
CA LEU A 90 5.10 16.98 -6.91
C LEU A 90 5.65 18.02 -7.91
N ASN A 91 4.86 18.39 -8.92
CA ASN A 91 5.25 19.40 -9.91
C ASN A 91 5.35 20.82 -9.35
N GLN A 92 4.70 21.12 -8.22
CA GLN A 92 4.85 22.41 -7.53
C GLN A 92 6.12 22.47 -6.70
N LEU A 93 6.58 21.34 -6.16
CA LEU A 93 7.81 21.27 -5.36
C LEU A 93 9.08 21.28 -6.22
N SER A 94 8.98 20.89 -7.48
CA SER A 94 10.10 20.87 -8.44
C SER A 94 10.33 22.20 -9.16
N ARG A 95 9.50 23.21 -8.89
CA ARG A 95 9.63 24.59 -9.37
C ARG A 95 10.16 25.48 -8.26
#